data_AF-A0A6V7XUH5-F1
#
_entry.id   AF-A0A6V7XUH5-F1
#
_cell.length_a   1.000
_cell.length_b   1.000
_cell.length_c   1.000
_cell.angle_alpha   90.00
_cell.angle_beta   90.00
_cell.angle_gamma   90.00
#
_symmetry.space_group_name_H-M   'P 1'
#
loop_
_entity.id
_entity.type
_entity.pdbx_description
1 polymer ?
#
loop_
_entity_poly.entity_id
_entity_poly.type
_entity_poly.pdbx_seq_one_letter_code
_entity_poly.pdbx_strand_id
1 'polypeptide(L)'
;MKSTNNALVTQIKNPLFGLYRLTKFLLIFSIIQFWVLWRGIEGFNFGDFSSPHQRLLSELFHNYDKRLQPIGENKYSKTVHINVTIVLGILIEMRENEQVAAYVISHIQVKYLI
;
A
#
# COMPACT_ATOMS: atom_id res chain seq x y z
N MET A 1 -67.76 41.81 22.83
CA MET A 1 -68.06 40.77 23.83
C MET A 1 -68.06 39.43 23.12
N LYS A 2 -67.10 38.54 23.46
CA LYS A 2 -66.89 37.16 22.97
C LYS A 2 -66.61 37.00 21.45
N SER A 3 -65.78 36.10 20.98
CA SER A 3 -64.90 35.11 21.61
C SER A 3 -63.95 34.60 20.52
N THR A 4 -62.66 34.68 20.81
CA THR A 4 -61.65 33.65 20.51
C THR A 4 -62.22 32.31 20.04
N ASN A 5 -62.06 31.96 18.76
CA ASN A 5 -62.26 30.58 18.27
C ASN A 5 -61.47 30.23 16.99
N ASN A 6 -60.52 31.07 16.55
CA ASN A 6 -59.77 30.80 15.31
C ASN A 6 -58.34 30.27 15.55
N ALA A 7 -57.94 30.11 16.81
CA ALA A 7 -56.58 29.68 17.15
C ALA A 7 -56.40 28.15 17.27
N LEU A 8 -57.48 27.36 17.23
CA LEU A 8 -57.41 25.90 17.42
C LEU A 8 -57.54 25.08 16.13
N VAL A 9 -57.84 25.69 14.98
CA VAL A 9 -58.09 24.95 13.73
C VAL A 9 -56.82 24.84 12.85
N THR A 10 -55.75 25.58 13.15
CA THR A 10 -54.50 25.58 12.36
C THR A 10 -53.45 24.55 12.80
N GLN A 11 -53.79 23.61 13.68
CA GLN A 11 -52.87 22.57 14.18
C GLN A 11 -53.11 21.17 13.61
N ILE A 12 -53.98 20.99 12.61
CA ILE A 12 -54.03 19.73 11.84
C ILE A 12 -53.20 19.93 10.58
N LYS A 13 -51.89 20.06 10.75
CA LYS A 13 -50.93 20.01 9.65
C LYS A 13 -50.88 18.56 9.18
N ASN A 14 -51.63 18.25 8.11
CA ASN A 14 -51.82 16.93 7.50
C ASN A 14 -50.66 15.94 7.78
N PRO A 15 -50.86 14.88 8.61
CA PRO A 15 -49.81 13.90 8.92
C PRO A 15 -49.32 13.18 7.66
N LEU A 16 -50.14 13.15 6.61
CA LEU A 16 -49.83 12.63 5.29
C LEU A 16 -48.65 13.34 4.61
N PHE A 17 -48.42 14.64 4.87
CA PHE A 17 -47.29 15.37 4.28
C PHE A 17 -45.95 14.95 4.89
N GLY A 18 -45.93 14.71 6.20
CA GLY A 18 -44.75 14.17 6.90
C GLY A 18 -44.46 12.73 6.48
N LEU A 19 -45.52 11.92 6.34
CA LEU A 19 -45.42 10.53 5.90
C LEU A 19 -44.88 10.42 4.48
N TYR A 20 -45.34 11.26 3.54
CA TYR A 20 -44.84 11.31 2.17
C TYR A 20 -43.36 11.70 2.07
N ARG A 21 -42.91 12.61 2.93
CA ARG A 21 -41.51 13.04 2.96
C ARG A 21 -40.60 11.94 3.52
N LEU A 22 -41.08 11.20 4.52
CA LEU A 22 -40.37 10.06 5.10
C LEU A 22 -40.26 8.89 4.10
N THR A 23 -41.35 8.55 3.42
CA THR A 23 -41.35 7.46 2.42
C THR A 23 -40.44 7.77 1.24
N LYS A 24 -40.42 9.02 0.76
CA LYS A 24 -39.44 9.47 -0.23
C LYS A 24 -38.00 9.34 0.25
N PHE A 25 -37.72 9.74 1.49
CA PHE A 25 -36.37 9.63 2.05
C PHE A 25 -35.91 8.19 2.16
N LEU A 26 -36.76 7.30 2.66
CA LEU A 26 -36.47 5.87 2.78
C LEU A 26 -36.27 5.21 1.42
N LEU A 27 -37.04 5.61 0.41
CA LEU A 27 -36.89 5.12 -0.95
C LEU A 27 -35.56 5.55 -1.57
N ILE A 28 -35.18 6.82 -1.42
CA ILE A 28 -33.86 7.32 -1.86
C ILE A 28 -32.74 6.60 -1.12
N PHE A 29 -32.86 6.42 0.19
CA PHE A 29 -31.88 5.70 1.00
C PHE A 29 -31.73 4.25 0.54
N SER A 30 -32.83 3.55 0.29
CA SER A 30 -32.83 2.18 -0.22
C SER A 30 -32.17 2.07 -1.61
N ILE A 31 -32.45 3.01 -2.51
CA ILE A 31 -31.80 3.06 -3.83
C ILE A 31 -30.29 3.28 -3.69
N ILE A 32 -29.85 4.17 -2.79
CA ILE A 32 -28.42 4.42 -2.54
C ILE A 32 -27.76 3.16 -1.99
N GLN A 33 -28.36 2.50 -1.00
CA GLN A 33 -27.81 1.25 -0.44
C GLN A 33 -27.75 0.15 -1.49
N PHE A 34 -28.78 0.00 -2.32
CA PHE A 34 -28.79 -0.95 -3.43
C PHE A 34 -27.70 -0.62 -4.46
N TRP A 35 -27.52 0.65 -4.82
CA TRP A 35 -26.47 1.08 -5.74
C TRP A 35 -25.07 0.82 -5.18
N VAL A 36 -24.84 1.07 -3.89
CA VAL A 36 -23.58 0.76 -3.19
C VAL A 36 -23.34 -0.74 -3.15
N LEU A 37 -24.38 -1.54 -2.86
CA LEU A 37 -24.29 -3.00 -2.84
C LEU A 37 -24.01 -3.56 -4.25
N TRP A 38 -24.70 -3.06 -5.28
CA TRP A 38 -24.50 -3.44 -6.66
C TRP A 38 -23.09 -3.11 -7.16
N ARG A 39 -22.58 -1.92 -6.81
CA ARG A 39 -21.17 -1.53 -7.02
C ARG A 39 -20.19 -2.48 -6.32
N GLY A 40 -20.55 -3.02 -5.16
CA GLY A 40 -19.75 -4.01 -4.46
C GLY A 40 -19.76 -5.39 -5.11
N ILE A 41 -20.88 -5.79 -5.72
CA ILE A 41 -21.06 -7.10 -6.39
C ILE A 41 -20.38 -7.12 -7.77
N GLU A 42 -20.35 -6.01 -8.49
CA GLU A 42 -19.67 -5.91 -9.80
C GLU A 42 -18.13 -5.83 -9.72
N GLY A 43 -17.55 -6.19 -8.57
CA GLY A 43 -16.11 -6.11 -8.39
C GLY A 43 -15.68 -4.64 -8.48
N PHE A 44 -15.99 -3.89 -7.42
CA PHE A 44 -15.17 -2.73 -7.08
C PHE A 44 -13.76 -3.27 -6.85
N ASN A 45 -12.99 -3.40 -7.93
CA ASN A 45 -11.55 -3.49 -7.86
C ASN A 45 -11.15 -2.17 -7.22
N PHE A 46 -10.99 -2.21 -5.90
CA PHE A 46 -10.11 -1.31 -5.19
C PHE A 46 -8.84 -1.29 -6.03
N GLY A 47 -8.73 -0.25 -6.87
CA GLY A 47 -7.63 -0.12 -7.81
C GLY A 47 -6.38 -0.35 -7.02
N ASP A 48 -5.59 -1.33 -7.45
CA ASP A 48 -4.44 -1.88 -6.75
C ASP A 48 -3.80 -0.81 -5.86
N PHE A 49 -4.07 -0.87 -4.55
CA PHE A 49 -3.54 0.09 -3.57
C PHE A 49 -2.04 -0.12 -3.34
N SER A 50 -1.38 -0.91 -4.19
CA SER A 50 0.06 -0.97 -4.23
C SER A 50 0.61 0.41 -4.56
N SER A 51 1.50 0.89 -3.71
CA SER A 51 2.27 2.08 -4.04
C SER A 51 3.03 1.85 -5.36
N PRO A 52 3.28 2.88 -6.19
CA PRO A 52 4.00 2.72 -7.45
C PRO A 52 5.34 1.98 -7.30
N HIS A 53 5.98 2.11 -6.14
CA HIS A 53 7.21 1.41 -5.78
C HIS A 53 7.00 -0.09 -5.58
N GLN A 54 5.92 -0.51 -4.92
CA GLN A 54 5.59 -1.92 -4.75
C GLN A 54 5.27 -2.59 -6.08
N ARG A 55 4.55 -1.89 -6.96
CA ARG A 55 4.28 -2.39 -8.30
C ARG A 55 5.55 -2.54 -9.12
N LEU A 56 6.43 -1.54 -9.11
CA LEU A 56 7.73 -1.61 -9.79
C LEU A 56 8.60 -2.76 -9.26
N LEU A 57 8.69 -2.93 -7.94
CA LEU A 57 9.45 -4.03 -7.34
C LEU A 57 8.84 -5.38 -7.72
N SER A 58 7.52 -5.50 -7.69
CA SER A 58 6.81 -6.71 -8.11
C SER A 58 7.11 -7.05 -9.57
N GLU A 59 7.08 -6.06 -10.47
CA GLU A 59 7.39 -6.25 -11.89
C GLU A 59 8.87 -6.60 -12.11
N LEU A 60 9.81 -5.97 -11.40
CA LEU A 60 11.25 -6.24 -11.50
C LEU A 60 11.63 -7.64 -11.01
N PHE A 61 10.98 -8.12 -9.94
CA PHE A 61 11.32 -9.41 -9.33
C PHE A 61 10.45 -10.58 -9.79
N HIS A 62 9.40 -10.35 -10.59
CA HIS A 62 8.45 -11.39 -10.99
C HIS A 62 9.11 -12.63 -11.62
N ASN A 63 10.17 -12.42 -12.41
CA ASN A 63 10.94 -13.46 -13.09
C ASN A 63 12.43 -13.43 -12.73
N TYR A 64 12.80 -12.76 -11.64
CA TYR A 64 14.19 -12.64 -11.24
C TYR A 64 14.67 -13.91 -10.53
N ASP A 65 15.58 -14.66 -11.15
CA ASP A 65 16.29 -15.76 -10.50
C ASP A 65 17.60 -15.26 -9.88
N LYS A 66 17.62 -15.21 -8.54
CA LYS A 66 18.79 -14.80 -7.74
C LYS A 66 20.01 -15.71 -7.90
N ARG A 67 19.86 -16.91 -8.46
CA ARG A 67 20.96 -17.86 -8.68
C ARG A 67 21.68 -17.58 -9.99
N LEU A 68 21.03 -16.87 -10.92
CA LEU A 68 21.61 -16.52 -12.20
C LEU A 68 22.44 -15.24 -12.06
N GLN A 69 23.63 -15.26 -12.65
CA GLN A 69 24.39 -14.04 -12.85
C GLN A 69 23.58 -13.12 -13.77
N PRO A 70 23.42 -11.82 -13.45
CA PRO A 70 22.69 -10.91 -14.31
C PRO A 70 23.58 -10.57 -15.52
N ILE A 71 23.37 -11.30 -16.61
CA ILE A 71 24.08 -11.09 -17.88
C ILE A 71 23.26 -10.11 -18.72
N GLY A 72 23.85 -8.97 -19.10
CA GLY A 72 23.23 -8.06 -20.07
C GLY A 72 23.17 -8.67 -21.48
N GLU A 73 22.52 -7.99 -22.43
CA GLU A 73 22.18 -8.44 -23.81
C GLU A 73 23.30 -9.13 -24.63
N ASN A 74 24.57 -9.05 -24.20
CA ASN A 74 25.67 -9.77 -24.83
C ASN A 74 26.01 -11.06 -24.05
N LYS A 75 25.52 -12.19 -24.58
CA LYS A 75 25.68 -13.55 -24.03
C LYS A 75 27.13 -14.06 -24.04
N TYR A 76 28.07 -13.38 -24.70
CA TYR A 76 29.41 -13.92 -24.97
C TYR A 76 30.58 -13.16 -24.32
N SER A 77 30.37 -12.01 -23.67
CA SER A 77 31.46 -11.35 -22.92
C SER A 77 30.92 -10.19 -22.09
N LYS A 78 30.42 -10.46 -20.88
CA LYS A 78 30.20 -9.41 -19.88
C LYS A 78 30.76 -9.85 -18.52
N THR A 79 31.78 -9.14 -18.07
CA THR A 79 32.62 -9.44 -16.90
C THR A 79 32.13 -8.72 -15.68
N VAL A 80 31.93 -9.45 -14.57
CA VAL A 80 31.59 -8.98 -13.20
C VAL A 80 32.69 -8.22 -12.47
N HIS A 81 32.58 -6.90 -12.35
CA HIS A 81 33.58 -6.02 -11.73
C HIS A 81 33.26 -5.70 -10.25
N ILE A 82 33.73 -6.56 -9.36
CA ILE A 82 33.49 -6.54 -7.92
C ILE A 82 34.37 -5.51 -7.19
N ASN A 83 33.79 -4.46 -6.63
CA ASN A 83 34.48 -3.41 -5.87
C ASN A 83 34.29 -3.63 -4.36
N VAL A 84 35.24 -4.31 -3.73
CA VAL A 84 35.21 -4.58 -2.29
C VAL A 84 35.81 -3.39 -1.50
N THR A 85 35.15 -2.96 -0.43
CA THR A 85 35.63 -2.03 0.60
C THR A 85 35.56 -2.76 1.93
N ILE A 86 36.70 -2.94 2.58
CA ILE A 86 36.80 -3.61 3.88
C ILE A 86 37.16 -2.53 4.91
N VAL A 87 36.37 -2.43 5.98
CA VAL A 87 36.65 -1.54 7.10
C VAL A 87 36.99 -2.39 8.33
N LEU A 88 38.17 -2.13 8.90
CA LEU A 88 38.61 -2.78 10.13
C LEU A 88 37.97 -2.09 11.33
N GLY A 89 37.30 -2.87 12.19
CA GLY A 89 36.70 -2.35 13.41
C GLY A 89 37.66 -2.38 14.59
N ILE A 90 38.10 -3.58 14.97
CA ILE A 90 38.91 -3.82 16.18
C ILE A 90 39.85 -5.00 15.92
N LEU A 91 41.12 -4.86 16.31
CA LEU A 91 42.07 -5.97 16.38
C LEU A 91 41.88 -6.69 17.71
N ILE A 92 41.51 -7.98 17.65
CA ILE A 92 41.18 -8.78 18.84
C ILE A 92 42.44 -9.41 19.44
N GLU A 93 43.28 -9.97 18.58
CA GLU A 93 44.44 -10.73 19.00
C GLU A 93 45.53 -10.71 17.93
N MET A 94 46.79 -10.55 18.34
CA MET A 94 47.96 -10.69 17.47
C MET A 94 49.01 -11.53 18.19
N ARG A 95 49.32 -12.69 17.62
CA ARG A 95 50.36 -13.61 18.09
C ARG A 95 51.49 -13.64 17.07
N GLU A 96 52.46 -12.75 17.26
CA GLU A 96 53.53 -12.49 16.28
C GLU A 96 54.40 -13.72 16.01
N ASN A 97 54.74 -14.49 17.04
CA ASN A 97 55.54 -15.72 16.91
C ASN A 97 54.84 -16.83 16.12
N GLU A 98 53.51 -16.74 15.95
CA GLU A 98 52.71 -17.70 15.17
C GLU A 98 52.15 -17.08 13.89
N GLN A 99 52.44 -15.80 13.62
CA GLN A 99 51.88 -15.03 12.50
C GLN A 99 50.35 -15.06 12.40
N VAL A 100 49.67 -15.14 13.55
CA VAL A 100 48.20 -15.13 13.62
C VAL A 100 47.71 -13.76 14.05
N ALA A 101 46.73 -13.23 13.31
CA ALA A 101 45.98 -12.03 13.69
C ALA A 101 44.48 -12.29 13.55
N ALA A 102 43.72 -12.02 14.62
CA ALA A 102 42.28 -12.07 14.64
C ALA A 102 41.72 -10.64 14.71
N TYR A 103 40.77 -10.31 13.84
CA TYR A 103 40.17 -8.99 13.77
C TYR A 103 38.67 -9.06 13.48
N VAL A 104 37.94 -8.06 13.97
CA VAL A 104 36.54 -7.86 13.63
C VAL A 104 36.45 -6.95 12.41
N ILE A 105 35.85 -7.47 11.34
CA ILE A 105 35.47 -6.69 10.17
C ILE A 105 34.14 -6.02 10.47
N SER A 106 34.10 -4.69 10.49
CA SER A 106 32.89 -3.94 10.84
C SER A 106 31.91 -3.84 9.68
N HIS A 107 32.42 -3.65 8.46
CA HIS A 107 31.61 -3.58 7.26
C HIS A 107 32.41 -4.04 6.04
N ILE A 108 31.75 -4.81 5.17
CA ILE A 108 32.25 -5.18 3.84
C ILE A 108 31.27 -4.60 2.83
N GLN A 109 31.71 -3.60 2.06
CA GLN A 109 30.93 -3.09 0.93
C GLN A 109 31.44 -3.77 -0.33
N VAL A 110 30.59 -4.42 -1.11
CA VAL A 110 31.04 -5.04 -2.35
C VAL A 110 30.22 -4.50 -3.53
N LYS A 111 30.86 -3.93 -4.55
CA LYS A 111 30.22 -3.27 -5.69
C LYS A 111 30.69 -3.87 -7.02
N TYR A 112 30.07 -4.98 -7.40
CA TYR A 112 30.15 -5.68 -8.70
C TYR A 112 29.81 -4.78 -9.92
N LEU A 113 30.35 -5.05 -11.12
CA LEU A 113 30.12 -4.32 -12.38
C LEU A 113 30.23 -5.34 -13.52
N ILE A 114 29.21 -6.17 -13.70
CA ILE A 114 29.13 -7.31 -14.65
C ILE A 114 28.98 -6.94 -16.12
#